data_AF-A0AAN2C9K1-F1
#
_entry.id   AF-A0AAN2C9K1-F1
#
_cell.length_a   1.000
_cell.length_b   1.000
_cell.length_c   1.000
_cell.angle_alpha   90.00
_cell.angle_beta   90.00
_cell.angle_gamma   90.00
#
_symmetry.space_group_name_H-M   'P 1'
#
loop_
_entity.id
_entity.type
_entity.pdbx_description
1 polymer ?
#
loop_
_entity_poly.entity_id
_entity_poly.type
_entity_poly.pdbx_seq_one_letter_code
_entity_poly.pdbx_strand_id
1 'polypeptide(L)'
;MFAVALRVALVAGIIIDGAVGLLCIFAQPLIAPLLGVPVKDPAVTAFLGGELIVAACIYALILRDTPRWQPLLWLCALDQTLGVAIPAVQIALGNAPASLQTIAPMPFQAILVALYVAGARRAVRPA
;
A
#
# COMPACT_ATOMS: atom_id res chain seq x y z
N MET A 1 -3.49 10.61 20.44
CA MET A 1 -3.65 9.22 19.97
C MET A 1 -3.76 9.10 18.45
N PHE A 2 -4.76 9.72 17.80
CA PHE A 2 -4.93 9.60 16.34
C PHE A 2 -3.70 10.02 15.51
N ALA A 3 -3.07 11.14 15.84
CA ALA A 3 -1.88 11.61 15.13
C ALA A 3 -0.73 10.59 15.17
N VAL A 4 -0.56 9.88 16.30
CA VAL A 4 0.44 8.80 16.43
C VAL A 4 0.06 7.62 15.55
N ALA A 5 -1.21 7.19 15.59
CA ALA A 5 -1.71 6.10 14.75
C ALA A 5 -1.53 6.39 13.24
N LEU A 6 -1.81 7.63 12.82
CA LEU A 6 -1.60 8.06 11.43
C LEU A 6 -0.12 8.04 11.03
N ARG A 7 0.79 8.50 11.91
CA ARG A 7 2.23 8.42 11.64
C ARG A 7 2.71 6.98 11.52
N VAL A 8 2.24 6.09 12.39
CA VAL A 8 2.56 4.65 12.31
C VAL A 8 2.02 4.05 11.01
N ALA A 9 0.80 4.41 10.60
CA ALA A 9 0.24 3.97 9.33
C ALA A 9 1.10 4.42 8.14
N LEU A 10 1.46 5.71 8.07
CA LEU A 10 2.33 6.25 7.02
C LEU A 10 3.68 5.53 6.97
N VAL A 11 4.30 5.26 8.12
CA VAL A 11 5.56 4.51 8.20
C VAL A 11 5.38 3.08 7.68
N ALA A 12 4.28 2.42 8.03
CA ALA A 12 3.99 1.09 7.52
C ALA A 12 3.82 1.11 5.99
N GLY A 13 3.12 2.11 5.43
CA GLY A 13 2.99 2.29 3.98
C GLY A 13 4.35 2.46 3.29
N ILE A 14 5.23 3.31 3.83
CA ILE A 14 6.60 3.49 3.31
C ILE A 14 7.36 2.16 3.27
N ILE A 15 7.30 1.38 4.36
CA ILE A 15 8.05 0.14 4.47
C ILE A 15 7.49 -0.93 3.52
N ILE A 16 6.17 -1.09 3.47
CA ILE A 16 5.52 -2.11 2.64
C ILE A 16 5.74 -1.81 1.16
N ASP A 17 5.35 -0.62 0.70
CA ASP A 17 5.43 -0.29 -0.72
C ASP A 17 6.87 -0.08 -1.16
N GLY A 18 7.72 0.47 -0.29
CA GLY A 18 9.15 0.55 -0.52
C GLY A 18 9.78 -0.83 -0.69
N ALA A 19 9.51 -1.76 0.22
CA ALA A 19 10.07 -3.11 0.15
C ALA A 19 9.53 -3.90 -1.06
N VAL A 20 8.22 -3.88 -1.29
CA VAL A 20 7.61 -4.58 -2.43
C VAL A 20 8.05 -3.93 -3.74
N GLY A 21 8.13 -2.60 -3.81
CA GLY A 21 8.65 -1.87 -4.97
C GLY A 21 10.09 -2.26 -5.30
N LEU A 22 10.97 -2.32 -4.30
CA LEU A 22 12.35 -2.77 -4.47
C LEU A 22 12.43 -4.24 -4.91
N LEU A 23 11.59 -5.12 -4.37
CA LEU A 23 11.49 -6.51 -4.81
C LEU A 23 11.08 -6.60 -6.29
N CYS A 24 10.07 -5.83 -6.69
CA CYS A 24 9.59 -5.75 -8.07
C CYS A 24 10.63 -5.23 -9.07
N ILE A 25 11.51 -4.32 -8.67
CA ILE A 25 12.53 -3.75 -9.57
C ILE A 25 13.82 -4.59 -9.58
N PHE A 26 14.31 -5.00 -8.40
CA PHE A 26 15.67 -5.52 -8.26
C PHE A 26 15.73 -7.02 -7.92
N ALA A 27 14.65 -7.61 -7.41
CA ALA A 27 14.68 -8.97 -6.86
C ALA A 27 13.41 -9.78 -7.15
N GLN A 28 12.89 -9.69 -8.38
CA GLN A 28 11.66 -10.37 -8.81
C GLN A 28 11.61 -11.89 -8.52
N PRO A 29 12.72 -12.66 -8.62
CA PRO A 29 12.70 -14.08 -8.27
C PRO A 29 12.28 -14.36 -6.82
N LEU A 30 12.38 -13.37 -5.92
CA LEU A 30 11.96 -13.49 -4.53
C LEU A 30 10.46 -13.22 -4.30
N ILE A 31 9.73 -12.70 -5.28
CA ILE A 31 8.30 -12.36 -5.14
C ILE A 31 7.46 -13.61 -4.90
N ALA A 32 7.66 -14.67 -5.69
CA ALA A 32 6.93 -15.92 -5.53
C ALA A 32 7.14 -16.57 -4.15
N PRO A 33 8.38 -16.78 -3.66
CA PRO A 33 8.59 -17.39 -2.35
C PRO A 33 8.18 -16.50 -1.17
N LEU A 34 8.27 -15.18 -1.28
CA LEU A 34 7.94 -14.27 -0.17
C LEU A 34 6.46 -13.88 -0.13
N LEU A 35 5.84 -13.62 -1.28
CA LEU A 35 4.48 -13.08 -1.39
C LEU A 35 3.47 -14.12 -1.87
N GLY A 36 3.92 -15.29 -2.33
CA GLY A 36 3.04 -16.34 -2.84
C GLY A 36 2.38 -15.99 -4.18
N VAL A 37 2.94 -15.03 -4.92
CA VAL A 37 2.40 -14.54 -6.20
C VAL A 37 3.39 -14.84 -7.34
N PRO A 38 2.98 -15.55 -8.40
CA PRO A 38 3.85 -15.80 -9.54
C PRO A 38 4.04 -14.54 -10.38
N VAL A 39 5.29 -14.27 -10.78
CA VAL A 39 5.62 -13.22 -11.76
C VAL A 39 5.31 -13.76 -13.15
N LYS A 40 4.29 -13.20 -13.81
CA LYS A 40 3.88 -13.59 -15.18
C LYS A 40 4.59 -12.78 -16.26
N ASP A 41 4.79 -11.48 -16.00
CA ASP A 41 5.45 -10.54 -16.90
C ASP A 41 6.45 -9.68 -16.09
N PRO A 42 7.77 -9.85 -16.30
CA PRO A 42 8.79 -9.10 -15.60
C PRO A 42 8.76 -7.59 -15.86
N ALA A 43 8.38 -7.16 -17.07
CA ALA A 43 8.35 -5.74 -17.44
C ALA A 43 7.19 -5.02 -16.74
N VAL A 44 6.01 -5.63 -16.74
CA VAL A 44 4.84 -5.12 -15.99
C VAL A 44 5.13 -5.11 -14.49
N THR A 45 5.79 -6.15 -13.98
CA THR A 45 6.17 -6.23 -12.57
C THR A 45 7.14 -5.12 -12.17
N ALA A 46 8.14 -4.82 -13.00
CA ALA A 46 9.07 -3.70 -12.76
C ALA A 46 8.34 -2.35 -12.80
N PHE A 47 7.40 -2.16 -13.72
CA PHE A 47 6.58 -0.95 -13.80
C PHE A 47 5.74 -0.75 -12.52
N LEU A 48 5.04 -1.79 -12.07
CA LEU A 48 4.32 -1.78 -10.78
C LEU A 48 5.27 -1.47 -9.61
N GLY A 49 6.49 -2.02 -9.65
CA GLY A 49 7.52 -1.70 -8.67
C GLY A 49 7.84 -0.20 -8.62
N GLY A 50 7.95 0.45 -9.77
CA GLY A 50 8.13 1.89 -9.87
C GLY A 50 6.97 2.68 -9.26
N GLU A 51 5.73 2.27 -9.53
CA GLU A 51 4.53 2.90 -8.94
C GLU A 51 4.51 2.78 -7.42
N LEU A 52 4.90 1.63 -6.86
CA LEU A 52 5.01 1.42 -5.42
C LEU A 52 6.11 2.29 -4.79
N ILE A 53 7.23 2.52 -5.48
CA ILE A 53 8.25 3.47 -5.01
C ILE A 53 7.70 4.91 -4.99
N VAL A 54 6.92 5.29 -6.00
CA VAL A 54 6.25 6.61 -6.01
C VAL A 54 5.25 6.72 -4.85
N ALA A 55 4.45 5.68 -4.60
CA ALA A 55 3.55 5.64 -3.45
C ALA A 55 4.33 5.80 -2.13
N ALA A 56 5.41 5.03 -1.91
CA ALA A 56 6.32 5.15 -0.76
C ALA A 56 6.81 6.59 -0.54
N CYS A 57 7.20 7.28 -1.62
CA CYS A 57 7.60 8.68 -1.56
C CYS A 57 6.44 9.61 -1.13
N ILE A 58 5.22 9.37 -1.60
CA ILE A 58 4.03 10.13 -1.17
C ILE A 58 3.81 9.95 0.34
N TYR A 59 3.87 8.72 0.86
CA TYR A 59 3.77 8.48 2.31
C TYR A 59 4.83 9.25 3.09
N ALA A 60 6.08 9.26 2.61
CA ALA A 60 7.19 9.98 3.23
C ALA A 60 6.99 11.50 3.23
N LEU A 61 6.47 12.07 2.13
CA LEU A 61 6.13 13.49 2.04
C LEU A 61 5.06 13.89 3.05
N ILE A 62 3.98 13.08 3.17
CA ILE A 62 2.92 13.33 4.15
C ILE A 62 3.45 13.18 5.58
N LEU A 63 4.34 12.22 5.83
CA LEU A 63 4.93 12.02 7.15
C LEU A 63 5.81 13.20 7.58
N ARG A 64 6.55 13.79 6.63
CA ARG A 64 7.42 14.95 6.86
C ARG A 64 6.62 16.21 7.22
N ASP A 65 5.55 16.48 6.49
CA ASP A 65 4.72 17.68 6.68
C ASP A 65 3.23 17.34 6.46
N THR A 66 2.64 16.71 7.47
CA THR A 66 1.26 16.20 7.40
C THR A 66 0.24 17.30 7.14
N PRO A 67 0.28 18.48 7.79
CA PRO A 67 -0.70 19.55 7.53
C PRO A 67 -0.69 20.01 6.07
N ARG A 68 0.49 20.16 5.46
CA ARG A 68 0.63 20.63 4.08
C ARG A 68 0.14 19.61 3.07
N TRP A 69 0.49 18.34 3.26
CA TRP A 69 0.24 17.27 2.29
C TRP A 69 -0.96 16.39 2.63
N GLN A 70 -1.76 16.80 3.61
CA GLN A 70 -2.93 16.06 4.08
C GLN A 70 -3.90 15.60 2.98
N PRO A 71 -4.18 16.37 1.91
CA PRO A 71 -5.06 15.92 0.82
C PRO A 71 -4.56 14.65 0.12
N LEU A 72 -3.25 14.40 0.10
CA LEU A 72 -2.66 13.21 -0.51
C LEU A 72 -2.96 11.92 0.27
N LEU A 73 -3.49 12.01 1.49
CA LEU A 73 -3.99 10.84 2.23
C LEU A 73 -5.12 10.11 1.49
N TRP A 74 -5.85 10.77 0.60
CA TRP A 74 -6.82 10.10 -0.27
C TRP A 74 -6.14 9.17 -1.29
N LEU A 75 -4.96 9.54 -1.79
CA LEU A 75 -4.18 8.67 -2.68
C LEU A 75 -3.68 7.45 -1.93
N CYS A 76 -3.16 7.65 -0.71
CA CYS A 76 -2.77 6.56 0.19
C CYS A 76 -3.96 5.63 0.50
N ALA A 77 -5.15 6.18 0.73
CA ALA A 77 -6.35 5.37 0.96
C ALA A 77 -6.75 4.57 -0.30
N LEU A 78 -6.63 5.16 -1.48
CA LEU A 78 -6.92 4.49 -2.74
C LEU A 78 -5.92 3.35 -2.99
N ASP A 79 -4.63 3.62 -2.81
CA ASP A 79 -3.55 2.64 -2.95
C ASP A 79 -3.80 1.39 -2.07
N GLN A 80 -4.04 1.60 -0.76
CA GLN A 80 -4.35 0.47 0.14
C GLN A 80 -5.68 -0.20 -0.17
N THR A 81 -6.65 0.52 -0.73
CA THR A 81 -7.91 -0.09 -1.20
C THR A 81 -7.63 -1.03 -2.37
N LEU A 82 -6.78 -0.63 -3.31
CA LEU A 82 -6.36 -1.47 -4.44
C LEU A 82 -5.54 -2.67 -3.96
N GLY A 83 -4.66 -2.48 -2.97
CA GLY A 83 -3.90 -3.57 -2.36
C GLY A 83 -4.76 -4.60 -1.61
N VAL A 84 -6.02 -4.30 -1.28
CA VAL A 84 -7.03 -5.27 -0.80
C VAL A 84 -7.86 -5.82 -1.95
N ALA A 85 -8.42 -4.94 -2.79
CA ALA A 85 -9.40 -5.31 -3.80
C ALA A 85 -8.79 -6.18 -4.91
N ILE A 86 -7.59 -5.84 -5.38
CA ILE A 86 -6.94 -6.58 -6.47
C ILE A 86 -6.65 -8.02 -6.03
N PRO A 87 -5.95 -8.28 -4.90
CA PRO A 87 -5.75 -9.65 -4.43
C PRO A 87 -7.06 -10.40 -4.19
N ALA A 88 -8.06 -9.76 -3.58
CA ALA A 88 -9.36 -10.41 -3.31
C ALA A 88 -10.05 -10.86 -4.61
N VAL A 89 -10.05 -10.02 -5.64
CA VAL A 89 -10.60 -10.36 -6.97
C VAL A 89 -9.78 -11.46 -7.64
N GLN A 90 -8.44 -11.40 -7.59
CA GLN A 90 -7.60 -12.44 -8.19
C GLN A 90 -7.80 -13.81 -7.51
N ILE A 91 -8.02 -13.84 -6.20
CA ILE A 91 -8.36 -15.06 -5.46
C ILE A 91 -9.75 -15.56 -5.86
N ALA A 92 -10.76 -14.67 -5.90
CA ALA A 92 -12.13 -15.03 -6.27
C ALA A 92 -12.24 -15.58 -7.71
N LEU A 93 -11.41 -15.08 -8.62
CA LEU A 93 -11.31 -15.56 -10.01
C LEU A 93 -10.44 -16.82 -10.17
N GLY A 94 -9.81 -17.32 -9.11
CA GLY A 94 -8.92 -18.49 -9.16
C GLY A 94 -7.55 -18.23 -9.79
N ASN A 95 -7.16 -16.97 -9.98
CA ASN A 95 -5.89 -16.56 -10.58
C ASN A 95 -4.73 -16.50 -9.58
N ALA A 96 -5.03 -16.48 -8.28
CA ALA A 96 -4.07 -16.45 -7.19
C ALA A 96 -4.50 -17.41 -6.06
N PRO A 97 -3.54 -18.02 -5.35
CA PRO A 97 -3.85 -18.91 -4.24
C PRO A 97 -4.44 -18.14 -3.04
N ALA A 98 -5.45 -18.73 -2.40
CA ALA A 98 -5.99 -18.27 -1.11
C ALA A 98 -5.07 -18.70 0.05
N SER A 99 -3.82 -18.22 0.06
CA SER A 99 -2.83 -18.56 1.07
C SER A 99 -2.82 -17.54 2.22
N LEU A 100 -2.16 -17.89 3.32
CA LEU A 100 -1.96 -16.95 4.42
C LEU A 100 -1.20 -15.68 3.95
N GLN A 101 -0.27 -15.83 3.00
CA GLN A 101 0.53 -14.71 2.49
C GLN A 101 -0.31 -13.71 1.69
N THR A 102 -1.32 -14.17 0.96
CA THR A 102 -2.18 -13.31 0.13
C THR A 102 -3.35 -12.74 0.94
N ILE A 103 -3.85 -13.45 1.95
CA ILE A 103 -5.02 -13.03 2.75
C ILE A 103 -4.62 -12.21 3.98
N ALA A 104 -3.56 -12.59 4.70
CA ALA A 104 -3.20 -11.95 5.98
C ALA A 104 -2.92 -10.44 5.87
N PRO A 105 -2.38 -9.89 4.77
CA PRO A 105 -2.21 -8.45 4.63
C PRO A 105 -3.54 -7.68 4.47
N MET A 106 -4.61 -8.30 3.98
CA MET A 106 -5.84 -7.59 3.61
C MET A 106 -6.51 -6.86 4.79
N PRO A 107 -6.72 -7.48 5.97
CA PRO A 107 -7.29 -6.77 7.12
C PRO A 107 -6.43 -5.60 7.59
N PHE A 108 -5.10 -5.76 7.52
CA PHE A 108 -4.16 -4.71 7.90
C PHE A 108 -4.27 -3.51 6.95
N GLN A 109 -4.27 -3.76 5.64
CA GLN A 109 -4.45 -2.69 4.65
C GLN A 109 -5.83 -2.02 4.77
N ALA A 110 -6.91 -2.76 5.06
CA ALA A 110 -8.23 -2.17 5.32
C ALA A 110 -8.22 -1.22 6.53
N ILE A 111 -7.47 -1.55 7.59
CA ILE A 111 -7.27 -0.64 8.73
C ILE A 111 -6.51 0.62 8.30
N LEU A 112 -5.46 0.48 7.46
CA LEU A 112 -4.73 1.64 6.92
C LEU A 112 -5.65 2.55 6.11
N VAL A 113 -6.51 1.99 5.25
CA VAL A 113 -7.54 2.74 4.50
C VAL A 113 -8.39 3.57 5.47
N ALA A 114 -8.92 2.95 6.53
CA ALA A 114 -9.75 3.66 7.51
C ALA A 114 -9.00 4.81 8.20
N LEU A 115 -7.72 4.61 8.55
CA LEU A 115 -6.87 5.63 9.16
C LEU A 115 -6.58 6.79 8.20
N TYR A 116 -6.28 6.50 6.93
CA TYR A 116 -6.03 7.51 5.91
C TYR A 116 -7.28 8.30 5.55
N VAL A 117 -8.43 7.64 5.40
CA VAL A 117 -9.73 8.31 5.18
C VAL A 117 -10.08 9.21 6.36
N ALA A 118 -9.92 8.74 7.60
CA ALA A 118 -10.15 9.55 8.78
C ALA A 118 -9.19 10.74 8.86
N GLY A 119 -7.93 10.56 8.45
CA GLY A 119 -6.92 11.60 8.40
C GLY A 119 -7.25 12.65 7.34
N ALA A 120 -7.63 12.22 6.15
CA ALA A 120 -8.01 13.09 5.04
C ALA A 120 -9.28 13.91 5.37
N ARG A 121 -10.31 13.29 5.98
CA ARG A 121 -11.56 13.96 6.35
C ARG A 121 -11.39 15.02 7.43
N ARG A 122 -10.41 14.85 8.33
CA ARG A 122 -10.10 15.87 9.36
C ARG A 122 -9.54 17.16 8.76
N ALA A 123 -9.07 17.16 7.51
CA ALA A 123 -8.63 18.35 6.78
C ALA A 123 -9.79 19.25 6.35
N VAL A 124 -10.98 18.67 6.15
CA VAL A 124 -12.12 19.34 5.51
C VAL A 124 -12.97 20.13 6.52
N ARG A 125 -12.65 20.08 7.82
CA ARG A 125 -13.30 20.95 8.80
C ARG A 125 -12.56 22.30 8.82
N PRO A 126 -13.17 23.40 8.32
CA PRO A 126 -12.61 24.71 8.56
C PRO A 126 -12.59 24.97 10.07
N ALA A 127 -11.50 25.56 10.54
CA ALA A 127 -11.40 26.12 11.89
C ALA A 127 -12.40 27.27 12.06
#